data_AF-A0A357XUR8-F1
#
_entry.id   AF-A0A357XUR8-F1
#
_cell.length_a   1.000
_cell.length_b   1.000
_cell.length_c   1.000
_cell.angle_alpha   90.00
_cell.angle_beta   90.00
_cell.angle_gamma   90.00
#
_symmetry.space_group_name_H-M   'P 1'
#
loop_
_entity.id
_entity.type
_entity.pdbx_description
1 polymer ?
#
loop_
_entity_poly.entity_id
_entity_poly.type
_entity_poly.pdbx_seq_one_letter_code
_entity_poly.pdbx_strand_id
1 'polypeptide(L)'
;MGSLKRRKKRGRNGEETVFTISDQNDGQWRGIDFSLPERLRSGQSGQADGSSQQGRSQQGRSQQKTPSRAAEKNRAGKRKHVGSEPGEKDAVGLRIIGGKFRGSKLRYTGDNRVRPMKDRVRESLFNLIGPGVKGKYVIDLFGGTGALMIEAISRGAVGGTMIEMHFPTARNARQNLQSLDLESICRLVVTDAFYWSHLREGTPDDIPWIVFCSPPYDFYVQKSKEMRGLLERLHAAAPEGSLFVVESDERFDFDSLPVTVDPKRRRSYPPAEIGIFHVGTG
;
A
#
# COMPACT_ATOMS: atom_id res chain seq x y z
N MET A 1 -19.77 27.75 19.15
CA MET A 1 -18.80 28.11 18.09
C MET A 1 -17.38 27.90 18.63
N GLY A 2 -16.81 26.72 18.41
CA GLY A 2 -15.43 26.42 18.83
C GLY A 2 -14.41 27.06 17.89
N SER A 3 -13.34 27.64 18.44
CA SER A 3 -12.32 28.38 17.68
C SER A 3 -11.35 27.41 16.96
N LEU A 4 -11.19 27.57 15.64
CA LEU A 4 -10.21 26.85 14.82
C LEU A 4 -8.79 27.33 15.16
N LYS A 5 -7.94 26.45 15.68
CA LYS A 5 -6.50 26.74 15.81
C LYS A 5 -5.75 26.27 14.56
N ARG A 6 -5.32 27.21 13.72
CA ARG A 6 -4.39 26.96 12.62
C ARG A 6 -2.98 26.76 13.16
N ARG A 7 -2.31 25.66 12.79
CA ARG A 7 -0.88 25.46 13.06
C ARG A 7 -0.12 25.26 11.76
N LYS A 8 0.98 25.98 11.61
CA LYS A 8 1.93 25.83 10.50
C LYS A 8 3.07 24.90 10.94
N LYS A 9 3.44 23.93 10.10
CA LYS A 9 4.67 23.16 10.27
C LYS A 9 5.47 23.26 8.98
N ARG A 10 6.72 23.72 9.10
CA ARG A 10 7.63 23.92 7.96
C ARG A 10 8.38 22.60 7.70
N GLY A 11 8.28 22.08 6.49
CA GLY A 11 9.01 20.87 6.07
C GLY A 11 10.51 21.16 5.84
N ARG A 12 11.35 20.12 5.82
CA ARG A 12 12.80 20.23 5.59
C ARG A 12 13.18 20.83 4.22
N ASN A 13 12.25 20.87 3.26
CA ASN A 13 12.46 21.45 1.93
C ASN A 13 11.81 22.83 1.74
N GLY A 14 11.36 23.49 2.81
CA GLY A 14 10.79 24.83 2.74
C GLY A 14 9.31 24.91 2.35
N GLU A 15 8.66 23.80 2.03
CA GLU A 15 7.21 23.76 1.77
C GLU A 15 6.40 23.99 3.07
N GLU A 16 5.46 24.93 3.01
CA GLU A 16 4.49 25.19 4.08
C GLU A 16 3.26 24.31 3.90
N THR A 17 3.00 23.42 4.86
CA THR A 17 1.73 22.69 4.93
C THR A 17 0.87 23.29 6.05
N VAL A 18 -0.33 23.74 5.68
CA VAL A 18 -1.31 24.28 6.64
C VAL A 18 -2.26 23.15 6.99
N PHE A 19 -2.37 22.83 8.28
CA PHE A 19 -3.36 21.88 8.77
C PHE A 19 -4.32 22.57 9.74
N THR A 20 -5.57 22.13 9.68
CA THR A 20 -6.63 22.57 10.57
C THR A 20 -6.97 21.42 11.50
N ILE A 21 -6.87 21.64 12.81
CA ILE A 21 -7.32 20.68 13.82
C ILE A 21 -8.58 21.26 14.44
N SER A 22 -9.70 20.55 14.34
CA SER A 22 -10.94 20.87 15.06
C SER A 22 -11.06 19.98 16.29
N ASP A 23 -11.34 20.59 17.44
CA ASP A 23 -11.67 19.88 18.68
C ASP A 23 -13.00 19.14 18.54
N GLN A 24 -13.06 17.93 19.11
CA GLN A 24 -14.23 17.05 19.11
C GLN A 24 -15.33 17.58 20.01
N ASN A 25 -16.55 17.60 19.50
CA ASN A 25 -17.75 17.17 20.23
C ASN A 25 -18.79 16.72 19.20
N ASP A 26 -19.48 15.62 19.53
CA ASP A 26 -20.67 15.09 18.86
C ASP A 26 -20.44 14.25 17.59
N GLY A 27 -19.86 13.05 17.76
CA GLY A 27 -20.31 11.81 17.12
C GLY A 27 -20.36 11.68 15.58
N GLN A 28 -19.95 12.67 14.80
CA GLN A 28 -19.91 12.62 13.33
C GLN A 28 -18.50 12.94 12.82
N TRP A 29 -17.87 11.98 12.15
CA TRP A 29 -16.61 12.20 11.45
C TRP A 29 -16.89 12.79 10.07
N ARG A 30 -16.64 14.09 9.88
CA ARG A 30 -16.51 14.69 8.53
C ARG A 30 -15.04 14.66 8.12
N GLY A 31 -14.80 14.19 6.90
CA GLY A 31 -13.48 13.86 6.37
C GLY A 31 -12.48 15.02 6.39
N ILE A 32 -11.20 14.65 6.48
CA ILE A 32 -10.07 15.55 6.27
C ILE A 32 -10.02 15.87 4.78
N ASP A 33 -10.23 17.13 4.43
CA ASP A 33 -10.10 17.63 3.06
C ASP A 33 -8.61 17.91 2.76
N PHE A 34 -8.05 17.21 1.77
CA PHE A 34 -6.73 17.49 1.22
C PHE A 34 -6.88 18.28 -0.08
N SER A 35 -7.25 19.55 0.02
CA SER A 35 -7.19 20.45 -1.12
C SER A 35 -5.72 20.79 -1.45
N LEU A 36 -5.19 20.24 -2.55
CA LEU A 36 -3.91 20.68 -3.14
C LEU A 36 -4.04 22.13 -3.63
N PRO A 37 -2.98 22.96 -3.52
CA PRO A 37 -3.02 24.35 -3.96
C PRO A 37 -3.22 24.49 -5.48
N GLU A 38 -4.05 25.45 -5.89
CA GLU A 38 -4.51 25.76 -7.26
C GLU A 38 -3.43 26.04 -8.32
N ARG A 39 -2.14 26.01 -8.00
CA ARG A 39 -1.06 26.42 -8.93
C ARG A 39 -0.60 25.36 -9.93
N LEU A 40 -1.27 24.21 -10.02
CA LEU A 40 -0.94 23.16 -11.01
C LEU A 40 -2.04 22.96 -12.08
N ARG A 41 -3.00 23.90 -12.19
CA ARG A 41 -4.00 23.91 -13.28
C ARG A 41 -3.74 25.06 -14.26
N SER A 42 -2.64 25.00 -15.00
CA SER A 42 -2.52 25.68 -16.30
C SER A 42 -1.26 25.22 -17.02
N GLY A 43 -1.42 24.34 -18.00
CA GLY A 43 -0.42 24.09 -19.03
C GLY A 43 -1.04 24.35 -20.40
N GLN A 44 -0.68 25.47 -21.03
CA GLN A 44 -0.79 25.64 -22.48
C GLN A 44 0.43 26.39 -23.02
N SER A 45 1.05 25.74 -24.01
CA SER A 45 1.67 26.25 -25.24
C SER A 45 2.68 27.41 -25.21
N GLY A 46 3.85 27.16 -25.80
CA GLY A 46 4.73 28.19 -26.35
C GLY A 46 6.03 27.60 -26.92
N GLN A 47 6.10 27.46 -28.24
CA GLN A 47 7.28 27.07 -29.01
C GLN A 47 8.22 28.27 -29.28
N ALA A 48 9.52 27.93 -29.39
CA ALA A 48 10.52 28.40 -30.37
C ALA A 48 11.34 29.71 -30.17
N ASP A 49 12.58 29.53 -30.65
CA ASP A 49 13.59 30.47 -31.19
C ASP A 49 14.67 31.13 -30.31
N GLY A 50 15.91 30.69 -30.53
CA GLY A 50 16.83 31.49 -31.38
C GLY A 50 18.02 32.23 -30.72
N SER A 51 19.22 31.64 -30.90
CA SER A 51 20.50 32.29 -31.24
C SER A 51 21.41 33.00 -30.19
N SER A 52 22.58 32.37 -29.98
CA SER A 52 23.94 32.88 -30.34
C SER A 52 24.87 33.66 -29.36
N GLN A 53 26.17 33.32 -29.51
CA GLN A 53 27.45 33.99 -29.15
C GLN A 53 27.95 33.91 -27.68
N GLN A 54 29.09 33.25 -27.36
CA GLN A 54 30.53 33.44 -27.65
C GLN A 54 31.29 34.34 -26.64
N GLY A 55 32.43 33.82 -26.14
CA GLY A 55 33.52 34.55 -25.44
C GLY A 55 34.05 33.79 -24.21
N ARG A 56 35.14 33.01 -24.29
CA ARG A 56 36.56 33.35 -23.93
C ARG A 56 36.71 33.89 -22.48
N SER A 57 37.68 33.52 -21.63
CA SER A 57 38.97 32.82 -21.75
C SER A 57 39.69 32.79 -20.37
N GLN A 58 40.71 31.90 -20.23
CA GLN A 58 41.93 32.01 -19.38
C GLN A 58 41.79 31.83 -17.85
N GLN A 59 42.49 30.92 -17.14
CA GLN A 59 43.91 30.52 -16.97
C GLN A 59 44.48 30.99 -15.61
N GLY A 60 45.21 30.08 -14.92
CA GLY A 60 46.12 30.37 -13.79
C GLY A 60 45.97 29.36 -12.63
N ARG A 61 46.77 28.29 -12.52
CA ARG A 61 48.07 28.16 -11.77
C ARG A 61 47.99 28.72 -10.33
N SER A 62 48.46 28.10 -9.24
CA SER A 62 49.50 27.06 -9.03
C SER A 62 49.60 26.67 -7.53
N GLN A 63 49.93 25.40 -7.27
CA GLN A 63 50.89 24.82 -6.29
C GLN A 63 51.07 25.39 -4.86
N GLN A 64 51.07 24.49 -3.85
CA GLN A 64 52.19 24.14 -2.91
C GLN A 64 51.63 23.41 -1.65
N LYS A 65 51.91 22.11 -1.46
CA LYS A 65 52.97 21.46 -0.64
C LYS A 65 52.95 21.75 0.89
N THR A 66 52.75 20.66 1.64
CA THR A 66 52.89 20.33 3.09
C THR A 66 54.31 20.61 3.65
N PRO A 67 54.71 20.32 4.95
CA PRO A 67 54.06 19.54 6.03
C PRO A 67 54.27 20.04 7.51
N SER A 68 53.66 19.33 8.49
CA SER A 68 54.35 18.68 9.64
C SER A 68 53.71 18.84 11.05
N ARG A 69 53.87 17.74 11.81
CA ARG A 69 54.01 17.56 13.27
C ARG A 69 52.79 17.63 14.22
N ALA A 70 52.34 16.43 14.57
CA ALA A 70 52.42 15.79 15.90
C ALA A 70 51.78 16.45 17.14
N ALA A 71 50.82 15.69 17.66
CA ALA A 71 50.58 15.33 19.06
C ALA A 71 49.99 16.37 20.02
N GLU A 72 48.71 16.16 20.40
CA GLU A 72 48.35 16.24 21.81
C GLU A 72 47.20 15.29 22.18
N LYS A 73 47.42 14.59 23.30
CA LYS A 73 46.60 13.55 23.91
C LYS A 73 45.31 14.16 24.46
N ASN A 74 44.17 13.47 24.37
CA ASN A 74 43.15 13.56 25.42
C ASN A 74 42.20 12.35 25.51
N ARG A 75 42.37 11.65 26.64
CA ARG A 75 41.36 11.00 27.51
C ARG A 75 40.34 10.04 26.86
N ALA A 76 40.67 8.76 26.94
CA ALA A 76 39.74 7.64 26.82
C ALA A 76 38.74 7.63 28.00
N GLY A 77 37.51 8.08 27.75
CA GLY A 77 36.36 7.79 28.59
C GLY A 77 35.77 6.42 28.21
N LYS A 78 35.93 5.42 29.09
CA LYS A 78 35.21 4.15 29.04
C LYS A 78 33.70 4.40 29.05
N ARG A 79 33.06 4.40 27.88
CA ARG A 79 31.61 4.23 27.78
C ARG A 79 31.31 2.74 27.81
N LYS A 80 30.66 2.32 28.89
CA LYS A 80 30.06 1.00 29.06
C LYS A 80 29.20 0.70 27.83
N HIS A 81 29.48 -0.40 27.13
CA HIS A 81 28.54 -0.98 26.18
C HIS A 81 27.26 -1.30 26.94
N VAL A 82 26.25 -0.44 26.79
CA VAL A 82 24.86 -0.76 27.09
C VAL A 82 24.50 -1.88 26.12
N GLY A 83 24.06 -3.00 26.66
CA GLY A 83 23.75 -4.21 25.92
C GLY A 83 22.91 -3.86 24.69
N SER A 84 23.35 -4.37 23.54
CA SER A 84 22.56 -4.43 22.33
C SER A 84 21.17 -4.95 22.68
N GLU A 85 20.15 -4.15 22.35
CA GLU A 85 18.76 -4.59 22.46
C GLU A 85 18.59 -5.96 21.77
N PRO A 86 17.77 -6.87 22.36
CA PRO A 86 17.61 -8.21 21.84
C PRO A 86 17.13 -8.14 20.39
N GLY A 87 17.88 -8.81 19.50
CA GLY A 87 17.73 -8.76 18.06
C GLY A 87 16.29 -8.91 17.59
N GLU A 88 15.96 -8.08 16.60
CA GLU A 88 14.83 -8.21 15.69
C GLU A 88 14.68 -9.69 15.31
N LYS A 89 13.76 -10.40 15.98
CA LYS A 89 13.45 -11.79 15.65
C LYS A 89 13.11 -11.81 14.17
N ASP A 90 13.92 -12.51 13.37
CA ASP A 90 13.74 -12.64 11.93
C ASP A 90 12.26 -12.85 11.63
N ALA A 91 11.62 -11.81 11.08
CA ALA A 91 10.27 -11.90 10.59
C ALA A 91 10.24 -13.08 9.62
N VAL A 92 9.33 -14.04 9.86
CA VAL A 92 9.03 -15.15 8.93
C VAL A 92 9.15 -14.61 7.52
N GLY A 93 10.12 -15.12 6.75
CA GLY A 93 10.67 -14.45 5.57
C GLY A 93 9.64 -14.21 4.46
N LEU A 94 8.85 -13.16 4.62
CA LEU A 94 7.80 -12.74 3.69
C LEU A 94 8.47 -12.22 2.42
N ARG A 95 8.14 -12.84 1.30
CA ARG A 95 8.70 -12.48 -0.01
C ARG A 95 7.66 -12.55 -1.12
N ILE A 96 7.94 -11.99 -2.28
CA ILE A 96 7.15 -12.19 -3.49
C ILE A 96 7.55 -13.52 -4.14
N ILE A 97 6.57 -14.30 -4.58
CA ILE A 97 6.73 -15.71 -4.99
C ILE A 97 6.97 -15.84 -6.49
N GLY A 98 6.25 -15.07 -7.31
CA GLY A 98 6.30 -15.16 -8.76
C GLY A 98 6.27 -13.80 -9.44
N GLY A 99 6.42 -13.81 -10.77
CA GLY A 99 6.38 -12.61 -11.59
C GLY A 99 7.64 -11.75 -11.54
N LYS A 100 7.51 -10.48 -11.96
CA LYS A 100 8.59 -9.49 -12.10
C LYS A 100 9.42 -9.27 -10.83
N PHE A 101 8.77 -9.28 -9.67
CA PHE A 101 9.39 -9.00 -8.36
C PHE A 101 9.68 -10.29 -7.56
N ARG A 102 9.70 -11.46 -8.21
CA ARG A 102 9.97 -12.74 -7.55
C ARG A 102 11.25 -12.67 -6.69
N GLY A 103 11.15 -13.14 -5.45
CA GLY A 103 12.25 -13.19 -4.50
C GLY A 103 12.43 -11.92 -3.66
N SER A 104 11.78 -10.81 -4.02
CA SER A 104 11.83 -9.57 -3.23
C SER A 104 11.27 -9.78 -1.84
N LYS A 105 12.04 -9.41 -0.81
CA LYS A 105 11.60 -9.46 0.60
C LYS A 105 10.67 -8.29 0.89
N LEU A 106 9.62 -8.55 1.65
CA LEU A 106 8.72 -7.52 2.16
C LEU A 106 8.99 -7.28 3.64
N ARG A 107 8.98 -6.02 4.04
CA ARG A 107 9.01 -5.62 5.44
C ARG A 107 7.73 -6.09 6.14
N TYR A 108 7.93 -6.74 7.28
CA TYR A 108 6.90 -7.13 8.22
C TYR A 108 7.50 -7.08 9.63
N THR A 109 6.84 -6.40 10.56
CA THR A 109 7.37 -6.16 11.91
C THR A 109 6.98 -7.24 12.94
N GLY A 110 6.32 -8.32 12.50
CA GLY A 110 5.81 -9.34 13.43
C GLY A 110 4.56 -8.91 14.22
N ASP A 111 3.88 -7.84 13.80
CA ASP A 111 2.65 -7.35 14.45
C ASP A 111 1.56 -8.44 14.38
N ASN A 112 1.10 -8.89 15.55
CA ASN A 112 0.14 -9.98 15.68
C ASN A 112 -1.25 -9.68 15.07
N ARG A 113 -1.58 -8.40 14.83
CA ARG A 113 -2.80 -7.99 14.13
C ARG A 113 -2.75 -8.33 12.65
N VAL A 114 -1.56 -8.43 12.09
CA VAL A 114 -1.34 -8.76 10.69
C VAL A 114 -0.91 -10.21 10.63
N ARG A 115 -1.70 -11.04 9.96
CA ARG A 115 -1.35 -12.43 9.67
C ARG A 115 -1.00 -12.52 8.18
N PRO A 116 0.28 -12.42 7.78
CA PRO A 116 0.63 -12.61 6.39
C PRO A 116 0.21 -13.99 5.90
N MET A 117 -0.40 -14.04 4.73
CA MET A 117 -0.70 -15.30 4.05
C MET A 117 0.61 -16.07 3.82
N LYS A 118 0.64 -17.34 4.22
CA LYS A 118 1.82 -18.22 4.04
C LYS A 118 2.18 -18.32 2.56
N ASP A 119 3.47 -18.36 2.25
CA ASP A 119 3.99 -18.45 0.87
C ASP A 119 3.29 -19.55 0.05
N ARG A 120 3.17 -20.77 0.59
CA ARG A 120 2.50 -21.89 -0.10
C ARG A 120 1.03 -21.62 -0.44
N VAL A 121 0.32 -20.90 0.44
CA VAL A 121 -1.11 -20.59 0.27
C VAL A 121 -1.26 -19.54 -0.81
N ARG A 122 -0.40 -18.50 -0.76
CA ARG A 122 -0.36 -17.44 -1.77
C ARG A 122 0.08 -17.98 -3.14
N GLU A 123 1.07 -18.87 -3.18
CA GLU A 123 1.47 -19.56 -4.41
C GLU A 123 0.31 -20.35 -5.01
N SER A 124 -0.37 -21.15 -4.20
CA SER A 124 -1.52 -21.94 -4.63
C SER A 124 -2.68 -21.06 -5.11
N LEU A 125 -2.94 -19.96 -4.41
CA LEU A 125 -3.94 -18.96 -4.79
C LEU A 125 -3.64 -18.39 -6.18
N PHE A 126 -2.42 -17.92 -6.42
CA PHE A 126 -2.07 -17.36 -7.72
C PHE A 126 -1.97 -18.40 -8.83
N ASN A 127 -1.68 -19.67 -8.51
CA ASN A 127 -1.79 -20.78 -9.46
C ASN A 127 -3.26 -21.04 -9.84
N LEU A 128 -4.19 -20.91 -8.89
CA LEU A 128 -5.63 -21.06 -9.13
C LEU A 128 -6.20 -19.90 -9.98
N ILE A 129 -5.76 -18.67 -9.73
CA ILE A 129 -6.13 -17.50 -10.55
C ILE A 129 -5.51 -17.60 -11.95
N GLY A 130 -4.29 -18.15 -12.04
CA GLY A 130 -3.58 -18.40 -13.30
C GLY A 130 -3.41 -17.12 -14.15
N PRO A 131 -3.76 -17.14 -15.45
CA PRO A 131 -3.64 -15.97 -16.33
C PRO A 131 -4.63 -14.84 -15.98
N GLY A 132 -5.59 -15.09 -15.09
CA GLY A 132 -6.63 -14.14 -14.70
C GLY A 132 -6.13 -12.89 -13.98
N VAL A 133 -4.84 -12.77 -13.65
CA VAL A 133 -4.28 -11.55 -13.05
C VAL A 133 -3.95 -10.48 -14.10
N LYS A 134 -3.48 -10.91 -15.29
CA LYS A 134 -2.86 -10.00 -16.27
C LYS A 134 -3.88 -8.98 -16.76
N GLY A 135 -3.48 -7.71 -16.79
CA GLY A 135 -4.32 -6.62 -17.29
C GLY A 135 -5.39 -6.11 -16.32
N LYS A 136 -5.53 -6.71 -15.12
CA LYS A 136 -6.53 -6.30 -14.14
C LYS A 136 -6.03 -5.22 -13.20
N TYR A 137 -6.95 -4.42 -12.66
CA TYR A 137 -6.68 -3.48 -11.58
C TYR A 137 -6.91 -4.15 -10.22
N VAL A 138 -5.95 -4.06 -9.31
CA VAL A 138 -6.01 -4.76 -8.01
C VAL A 138 -6.70 -3.90 -6.96
N ILE A 139 -7.63 -4.48 -6.22
CA ILE A 139 -8.20 -3.87 -5.01
C ILE A 139 -7.90 -4.81 -3.84
N ASP A 140 -7.11 -4.35 -2.86
CA ASP A 140 -6.79 -5.13 -1.66
C ASP A 140 -7.48 -4.48 -0.45
N LEU A 141 -8.61 -5.06 -0.03
CA LEU A 141 -9.53 -4.44 0.94
C LEU A 141 -8.97 -4.42 2.36
N PHE A 142 -8.07 -5.34 2.68
CA PHE A 142 -7.47 -5.50 4.00
C PHE A 142 -5.96 -5.70 3.82
N GLY A 143 -5.32 -4.64 3.35
CA GLY A 143 -4.00 -4.66 2.73
C GLY A 143 -2.87 -5.29 3.53
N GLY A 144 -2.87 -5.09 4.85
CA GLY A 144 -1.83 -5.64 5.71
C GLY A 144 -0.44 -5.21 5.23
N THR A 145 0.41 -6.19 4.89
CA THR A 145 1.76 -5.95 4.36
C THR A 145 1.81 -5.54 2.89
N GLY A 146 0.68 -5.64 2.17
CA GLY A 146 0.58 -5.48 0.71
C GLY A 146 0.99 -6.72 -0.09
N ALA A 147 1.17 -7.86 0.58
CA ALA A 147 1.67 -9.09 -0.03
C ALA A 147 0.82 -9.61 -1.20
N LEU A 148 -0.52 -9.49 -1.16
CA LEU A 148 -1.40 -9.95 -2.23
C LEU A 148 -1.39 -8.99 -3.40
N MET A 149 -1.57 -7.69 -3.13
CA MET A 149 -1.45 -6.66 -4.17
C MET A 149 -0.13 -6.73 -4.92
N ILE A 150 1.00 -6.72 -4.22
CA ILE A 150 2.32 -6.69 -4.85
C ILE A 150 2.57 -7.97 -5.67
N GLU A 151 2.10 -9.13 -5.20
CA GLU A 151 2.18 -10.38 -5.95
C GLU A 151 1.35 -10.33 -7.24
N ALA A 152 0.16 -9.72 -7.21
CA ALA A 152 -0.66 -9.52 -8.40
C ALA A 152 -0.01 -8.56 -9.41
N ILE A 153 0.56 -7.44 -8.94
CA ILE A 153 1.33 -6.51 -9.78
C ILE A 153 2.55 -7.21 -10.39
N SER A 154 3.27 -8.00 -9.59
CA SER A 154 4.38 -8.83 -10.05
C SER A 154 3.97 -9.74 -11.21
N ARG A 155 2.73 -10.23 -11.20
CA ARG A 155 2.15 -11.14 -12.20
C ARG A 155 1.42 -10.44 -13.35
N GLY A 156 1.55 -9.11 -13.46
CA GLY A 156 1.09 -8.35 -14.62
C GLY A 156 -0.26 -7.66 -14.45
N ALA A 157 -0.74 -7.46 -13.22
CA ALA A 157 -1.78 -6.47 -12.96
C ALA A 157 -1.25 -5.05 -13.27
N VAL A 158 -2.13 -4.15 -13.73
CA VAL A 158 -1.73 -2.84 -14.29
C VAL A 158 -1.51 -1.75 -13.23
N GLY A 159 -2.04 -1.98 -12.03
CA GLY A 159 -2.02 -1.03 -10.91
C GLY A 159 -2.95 -1.52 -9.82
N GLY A 160 -3.09 -0.77 -8.72
CA GLY A 160 -4.04 -1.14 -7.70
C GLY A 160 -4.22 -0.16 -6.55
N THR A 161 -5.31 -0.34 -5.80
CA THR A 161 -5.58 0.37 -4.54
C THR A 161 -5.66 -0.60 -3.36
N MET A 162 -4.85 -0.34 -2.34
CA MET A 162 -4.78 -1.11 -1.09
C MET A 162 -5.34 -0.27 0.05
N ILE A 163 -6.18 -0.87 0.87
CA ILE A 163 -6.86 -0.22 1.99
C ILE A 163 -6.33 -0.82 3.29
N GLU A 164 -5.82 0.02 4.19
CA GLU A 164 -5.31 -0.40 5.49
C GLU A 164 -5.60 0.65 6.56
N MET A 165 -6.33 0.27 7.60
CA MET A 165 -6.77 1.20 8.66
C MET A 165 -5.70 1.41 9.74
N HIS A 166 -4.86 0.41 10.01
CA HIS A 166 -3.86 0.48 11.08
C HIS A 166 -2.61 1.24 10.62
N PHE A 167 -2.40 2.44 11.15
CA PHE A 167 -1.30 3.34 10.74
C PHE A 167 0.10 2.69 10.75
N PRO A 168 0.52 1.93 11.79
CA PRO A 168 1.82 1.24 11.76
C PRO A 168 1.93 0.24 10.60
N THR A 169 0.86 -0.52 10.33
CA THR A 169 0.81 -1.48 9.22
C THR A 169 0.86 -0.77 7.87
N ALA A 170 0.04 0.27 7.69
CA ALA A 170 0.05 1.11 6.49
C ALA A 170 1.43 1.73 6.23
N ARG A 171 2.16 2.13 7.28
CA ARG A 171 3.54 2.63 7.12
C ARG A 171 4.48 1.57 6.57
N ASN A 172 4.42 0.33 7.07
CA ASN A 172 5.21 -0.78 6.53
C ASN A 172 4.83 -1.09 5.07
N ALA A 173 3.53 -1.09 4.77
CA ALA A 173 3.03 -1.34 3.43
C ALA A 173 3.50 -0.28 2.43
N ARG A 174 3.50 1.00 2.84
CA ARG A 174 4.08 2.11 2.04
C ARG A 174 5.56 1.88 1.76
N GLN A 175 6.34 1.46 2.75
CA GLN A 175 7.76 1.16 2.57
C GLN A 175 7.98 -0.01 1.61
N ASN A 176 7.10 -1.03 1.62
CA ASN A 176 7.14 -2.12 0.65
C ASN A 176 6.90 -1.64 -0.78
N LEU A 177 5.87 -0.81 -1.00
CA LEU A 177 5.61 -0.21 -2.31
C LEU A 177 6.78 0.66 -2.80
N GLN A 178 7.37 1.46 -1.90
CA GLN A 178 8.55 2.29 -2.19
C GLN A 178 9.77 1.45 -2.59
N SER A 179 10.05 0.38 -1.86
CA SER A 179 11.21 -0.48 -2.12
C SER A 179 11.17 -1.20 -3.48
N LEU A 180 10.02 -1.23 -4.13
CA LEU A 180 9.78 -1.87 -5.42
C LEU A 180 9.38 -0.88 -6.52
N ASP A 181 9.49 0.43 -6.25
CA ASP A 181 9.14 1.52 -7.16
C ASP A 181 7.69 1.44 -7.69
N LEU A 182 6.75 1.04 -6.83
CA LEU A 182 5.34 0.81 -7.20
C LEU A 182 4.42 2.01 -6.94
N GLU A 183 4.91 3.10 -6.35
CA GLU A 183 4.08 4.26 -5.95
C GLU A 183 3.40 4.98 -7.11
N SER A 184 3.89 4.83 -8.34
CA SER A 184 3.30 5.45 -9.53
C SER A 184 2.07 4.72 -10.06
N ILE A 185 1.90 3.44 -9.73
CA ILE A 185 0.80 2.59 -10.22
C ILE A 185 -0.05 2.00 -9.09
N CYS A 186 0.43 2.10 -7.85
CA CYS A 186 -0.26 1.61 -6.67
C CYS A 186 -0.59 2.75 -5.70
N ARG A 187 -1.80 2.71 -5.14
CA ARG A 187 -2.28 3.63 -4.11
C ARG A 187 -2.47 2.90 -2.78
N LEU A 188 -1.99 3.50 -1.71
CA LEU A 188 -2.34 3.09 -0.34
C LEU A 188 -3.30 4.12 0.26
N VAL A 189 -4.51 3.68 0.59
CA VAL A 189 -5.52 4.49 1.26
C VAL A 189 -5.62 4.08 2.73
N VAL A 190 -5.34 5.02 3.63
CA VAL A 190 -5.37 4.75 5.08
C VAL A 190 -6.76 5.06 5.62
N THR A 191 -7.65 4.07 5.56
CA THR A 191 -9.05 4.21 5.97
C THR A 191 -9.68 2.85 6.27
N ASP A 192 -10.93 2.86 6.72
CA ASP A 192 -11.75 1.67 6.88
C ASP A 192 -12.29 1.17 5.52
N ALA A 193 -12.19 -0.15 5.28
CA ALA A 193 -12.59 -0.76 4.00
C ALA A 193 -14.09 -0.63 3.73
N PHE A 194 -14.93 -0.69 4.77
CA PHE A 194 -16.37 -0.52 4.63
C PHE A 194 -16.69 0.91 4.19
N TYR A 195 -16.05 1.92 4.80
CA TYR A 195 -16.18 3.31 4.37
C TYR A 195 -15.68 3.50 2.93
N TRP A 196 -14.46 3.06 2.62
CA TRP A 196 -13.87 3.20 1.29
C TRP A 196 -14.74 2.62 0.18
N SER A 197 -15.41 1.49 0.42
CA SER A 197 -16.27 0.83 -0.59
C SER A 197 -17.43 1.68 -1.12
N HIS A 198 -17.84 2.72 -0.38
CA HIS A 198 -18.87 3.65 -0.82
C HIS A 198 -18.32 4.68 -1.82
N LEU A 199 -17.03 5.03 -1.71
CA LEU A 199 -16.37 6.04 -2.52
C LEU A 199 -15.60 5.44 -3.70
N ARG A 200 -14.92 4.31 -3.46
CA ARG A 200 -14.03 3.61 -4.42
C ARG A 200 -13.04 4.54 -5.10
N GLU A 201 -12.55 5.55 -4.38
CA GLU A 201 -11.83 6.67 -4.96
C GLU A 201 -10.60 6.23 -5.77
N GLY A 202 -10.59 6.60 -7.06
CA GLY A 202 -9.52 6.28 -8.01
C GLY A 202 -9.50 4.85 -8.52
N THR A 203 -10.58 4.10 -8.34
CA THR A 203 -10.78 2.80 -8.98
C THR A 203 -11.26 3.02 -10.42
N PRO A 204 -10.63 2.42 -11.44
CA PRO A 204 -11.08 2.54 -12.83
C PRO A 204 -12.33 1.69 -13.08
N ASP A 205 -13.33 2.25 -13.74
CA ASP A 205 -14.58 1.53 -14.09
C ASP A 205 -14.51 0.82 -15.45
N ASP A 206 -13.44 1.02 -16.22
CA ASP A 206 -13.22 0.47 -17.56
C ASP A 206 -12.21 -0.69 -17.61
N ILE A 207 -11.57 -1.01 -16.48
CA ILE A 207 -10.59 -2.09 -16.35
C ILE A 207 -11.15 -3.14 -15.38
N PRO A 208 -11.22 -4.43 -15.75
CA PRO A 208 -11.65 -5.48 -14.83
C PRO A 208 -10.80 -5.55 -13.57
N TRP A 209 -11.44 -5.79 -12.44
CA TRP A 209 -10.79 -5.82 -11.13
C TRP A 209 -10.34 -7.22 -10.74
N ILE A 210 -9.31 -7.29 -9.91
CA ILE A 210 -9.07 -8.40 -9.00
C ILE A 210 -9.19 -7.88 -7.57
N VAL A 211 -10.21 -8.34 -6.86
CA VAL A 211 -10.50 -7.91 -5.49
C VAL A 211 -10.03 -8.97 -4.51
N PHE A 212 -9.10 -8.62 -3.62
CA PHE A 212 -8.71 -9.46 -2.49
C PHE A 212 -9.45 -9.01 -1.23
N CYS A 213 -10.16 -9.95 -0.61
CA CYS A 213 -10.88 -9.77 0.64
C CYS A 213 -10.34 -10.76 1.68
N SER A 214 -9.38 -10.31 2.49
CA SER A 214 -8.75 -11.10 3.56
C SER A 214 -8.84 -10.37 4.91
N PRO A 215 -10.05 -10.16 5.46
CA PRO A 215 -10.20 -9.49 6.75
C PRO A 215 -9.63 -10.33 7.90
N PRO A 216 -9.45 -9.73 9.09
CA PRO A 216 -9.39 -10.52 10.32
C PRO A 216 -10.61 -11.45 10.40
N TYR A 217 -10.41 -12.74 10.64
CA TYR A 217 -11.48 -13.73 10.53
C TYR A 217 -12.70 -13.44 11.40
N ASP A 218 -12.49 -12.84 12.58
CA ASP A 218 -13.58 -12.47 13.48
C ASP A 218 -14.55 -11.45 12.87
N PHE A 219 -14.19 -10.76 11.78
CA PHE A 219 -15.11 -9.88 11.06
C PHE A 219 -16.25 -10.67 10.40
N TYR A 220 -16.02 -11.92 9.98
CA TYR A 220 -17.10 -12.76 9.45
C TYR A 220 -18.14 -13.12 10.51
N VAL A 221 -17.79 -13.02 11.79
CA VAL A 221 -18.72 -13.26 12.91
C VAL A 221 -19.29 -11.94 13.43
N GLN A 222 -18.43 -10.98 13.76
CA GLN A 222 -18.80 -9.74 14.44
C GLN A 222 -19.36 -8.65 13.52
N LYS A 223 -19.07 -8.74 12.21
CA LYS A 223 -19.40 -7.73 11.19
C LYS A 223 -19.98 -8.39 9.93
N SER A 224 -20.69 -9.50 10.10
CA SER A 224 -21.15 -10.34 8.99
C SER A 224 -22.01 -9.59 7.98
N LYS A 225 -22.91 -8.71 8.46
CA LYS A 225 -23.77 -7.87 7.62
C LYS A 225 -22.97 -6.85 6.83
N GLU A 226 -21.99 -6.21 7.46
CA GLU A 226 -21.13 -5.23 6.84
C GLU A 226 -20.19 -5.88 5.80
N MET A 227 -19.67 -7.07 6.10
CA MET A 227 -18.86 -7.87 5.17
C MET A 227 -19.65 -8.27 3.93
N ARG A 228 -20.88 -8.74 4.11
CA ARG A 228 -21.80 -9.03 3.00
C ARG A 228 -22.06 -7.78 2.17
N GLY A 229 -22.47 -6.69 2.80
CA GLY A 229 -22.76 -5.44 2.09
C GLY A 229 -21.54 -4.86 1.37
N LEU A 230 -20.34 -5.01 1.92
CA LEU A 230 -19.08 -4.65 1.27
C LEU A 230 -18.88 -5.41 -0.04
N LEU A 231 -18.99 -6.74 0.00
CA LEU A 231 -18.79 -7.59 -1.17
C LEU A 231 -19.90 -7.39 -2.21
N GLU A 232 -21.16 -7.26 -1.80
CA GLU A 232 -22.30 -6.95 -2.67
C GLU A 232 -22.09 -5.62 -3.41
N ARG A 233 -21.73 -4.55 -2.69
CA ARG A 233 -21.49 -3.22 -3.30
C ARG A 233 -20.36 -3.26 -4.31
N LEU A 234 -19.26 -3.92 -4.00
CA LEU A 234 -18.12 -4.02 -4.90
C LEU A 234 -18.45 -4.90 -6.11
N HIS A 235 -19.13 -6.02 -5.91
CA HIS A 235 -19.55 -6.90 -7.00
C HIS A 235 -20.47 -6.16 -7.98
N ALA A 236 -21.44 -5.39 -7.48
CA ALA A 236 -22.36 -4.61 -8.31
C ALA A 236 -21.67 -3.48 -9.10
N ALA A 237 -20.56 -2.94 -8.60
CA ALA A 237 -19.80 -1.89 -9.26
C ALA A 237 -18.68 -2.42 -10.18
N ALA A 238 -18.30 -3.68 -10.04
CA ALA A 238 -17.16 -4.25 -10.72
C ALA A 238 -17.42 -4.44 -12.23
N PRO A 239 -16.46 -4.09 -13.10
CA PRO A 239 -16.60 -4.33 -14.55
C PRO A 239 -16.68 -5.82 -14.88
N GLU A 240 -17.25 -6.16 -16.04
CA GLU A 240 -17.29 -7.54 -16.52
C GLU A 240 -15.88 -8.15 -16.64
N GLY A 241 -15.77 -9.44 -16.32
CA GLY A 241 -14.52 -10.16 -16.26
C GLY A 241 -13.72 -9.88 -14.98
N SER A 242 -14.24 -9.10 -14.03
CA SER A 242 -13.63 -8.96 -12.71
C SER A 242 -13.66 -10.29 -11.95
N LEU A 243 -12.76 -10.44 -10.98
CA LEU A 243 -12.73 -11.59 -10.10
C LEU A 243 -12.52 -11.18 -8.65
N PHE A 244 -13.11 -11.93 -7.73
CA PHE A 244 -13.03 -11.73 -6.30
C PHE A 244 -12.39 -12.95 -5.66
N VAL A 245 -11.48 -12.70 -4.74
CA VAL A 245 -10.81 -13.70 -3.92
C VAL A 245 -11.16 -13.39 -2.47
N VAL A 246 -11.84 -14.31 -1.81
CA VAL A 246 -12.24 -14.20 -0.41
C VAL A 246 -11.44 -15.22 0.39
N GLU A 247 -10.62 -14.73 1.33
CA GLU A 247 -9.99 -15.56 2.37
C GLU A 247 -10.84 -15.46 3.65
N SER A 248 -11.17 -16.60 4.22
CA SER A 248 -11.92 -16.74 5.47
C SER A 248 -11.36 -17.89 6.31
N ASP A 249 -12.02 -18.20 7.43
CA ASP A 249 -11.92 -19.51 8.06
C ASP A 249 -13.23 -20.29 7.90
N GLU A 250 -13.29 -21.46 8.52
CA GLU A 250 -14.43 -22.40 8.49
C GLU A 250 -15.74 -21.82 9.04
N ARG A 251 -15.71 -20.68 9.74
CA ARG A 251 -16.91 -20.04 10.30
C ARG A 251 -17.68 -19.25 9.24
N PHE A 252 -17.05 -18.97 8.09
CA PHE A 252 -17.67 -18.22 7.01
C PHE A 252 -18.41 -19.15 6.04
N ASP A 253 -19.70 -18.88 5.85
CA ASP A 253 -20.51 -19.56 4.84
C ASP A 253 -20.30 -18.92 3.46
N PHE A 254 -19.63 -19.61 2.54
CA PHE A 254 -19.44 -19.14 1.17
C PHE A 254 -20.74 -19.06 0.36
N ASP A 255 -21.80 -19.75 0.76
CA ASP A 255 -23.11 -19.66 0.09
C ASP A 255 -23.84 -18.36 0.47
N SER A 256 -23.29 -17.63 1.45
CA SER A 256 -23.75 -16.29 1.84
C SER A 256 -23.28 -15.16 0.93
N LEU A 257 -22.37 -15.44 -0.02
CA LEU A 257 -21.83 -14.47 -0.97
C LEU A 257 -22.88 -14.02 -2.01
N PRO A 258 -22.70 -12.85 -2.64
CA PRO A 258 -23.63 -12.35 -3.67
C PRO A 258 -23.74 -13.28 -4.90
N VAL A 259 -22.79 -14.19 -5.06
CA VAL A 259 -22.77 -15.19 -6.13
C VAL A 259 -22.34 -16.54 -5.57
N THR A 260 -22.86 -17.61 -6.16
CA THR A 260 -22.46 -18.97 -5.81
C THR A 260 -21.01 -19.22 -6.25
N VAL A 261 -20.16 -19.56 -5.29
CA VAL A 261 -18.78 -19.95 -5.58
C VAL A 261 -18.76 -21.41 -6.02
N ASP A 262 -18.31 -21.69 -7.25
CA ASP A 262 -18.06 -23.05 -7.73
C ASP A 262 -17.20 -23.82 -6.70
N PRO A 263 -17.65 -24.98 -6.20
CA PRO A 263 -16.87 -25.81 -5.28
C PRO A 263 -15.44 -26.11 -5.78
N LYS A 264 -15.23 -26.22 -7.09
CA LYS A 264 -13.90 -26.42 -7.70
C LYS A 264 -12.99 -25.22 -7.56
N ARG A 265 -13.53 -24.04 -7.23
CA ARG A 265 -12.82 -22.78 -6.97
C ARG A 265 -12.74 -22.44 -5.48
N ARG A 266 -13.16 -23.37 -4.61
CA ARG A 266 -12.88 -23.32 -3.16
C ARG A 266 -11.64 -24.15 -2.83
N ARG A 267 -10.79 -23.66 -1.93
CA ARG A 267 -9.62 -24.40 -1.42
C ARG A 267 -9.52 -24.23 0.08
N SER A 268 -9.36 -25.34 0.79
CA SER A 268 -9.12 -25.33 2.24
C SER A 268 -7.63 -25.50 2.52
N TYR A 269 -7.10 -24.59 3.34
CA TYR A 269 -5.73 -24.54 3.86
C TYR A 269 -5.78 -24.19 5.36
N PRO A 270 -6.18 -25.13 6.23
CA PRO A 270 -6.51 -24.81 7.62
C PRO A 270 -5.48 -23.92 8.34
N PRO A 271 -5.93 -22.86 9.05
CA PRO A 271 -7.34 -22.48 9.28
C PRO A 271 -7.98 -21.67 8.13
N ALA A 272 -7.27 -21.41 7.03
CA ALA A 272 -7.77 -20.58 5.94
C ALA A 272 -8.65 -21.37 4.96
N GLU A 273 -9.70 -20.74 4.47
CA GLU A 273 -10.44 -21.15 3.29
C GLU A 273 -10.40 -20.03 2.25
N ILE A 274 -10.29 -20.41 0.98
CA ILE A 274 -10.23 -19.47 -0.14
C ILE A 274 -11.36 -19.81 -1.09
N GLY A 275 -12.18 -18.81 -1.43
CA GLY A 275 -13.17 -18.89 -2.50
C GLY A 275 -12.89 -17.85 -3.59
N ILE A 276 -13.09 -18.24 -4.84
CA ILE A 276 -12.91 -17.36 -6.00
C ILE A 276 -14.19 -17.32 -6.84
N PHE A 277 -14.70 -16.13 -7.13
CA PHE A 277 -15.84 -15.91 -8.02
C PHE A 277 -15.59 -14.79 -9.02
N HIS A 278 -16.38 -14.76 -10.09
CA HIS A 278 -16.23 -13.84 -11.22
C HIS A 278 -17.46 -12.94 -11.37
N VAL A 279 -17.25 -11.75 -11.94
CA VAL A 279 -18.30 -10.83 -12.35
C VAL A 279 -18.51 -10.96 -13.85
N GLY A 280 -19.72 -11.36 -14.25
CA GLY A 280 -19.99 -11.76 -15.63
C GLY A 280 -19.26 -13.07 -15.99
N THR A 281 -19.79 -13.77 -17.00
CA THR A 281 -19.53 -15.19 -17.31
C THR A 281 -20.08 -16.17 -16.27
N GLY A 282 -21.42 -16.29 -16.26
CA GLY A 282 -22.12 -17.55 -16.07
C GLY A 282 -22.56 -18.09 -17.43
#